data_AF-A0A7W1D9B6-F1
#
_entry.id   AF-A0A7W1D9B6-F1
#
_cell.length_a   1.000
_cell.length_b   1.000
_cell.length_c   1.000
_cell.angle_alpha   90.00
_cell.angle_beta   90.00
_cell.angle_gamma   90.00
#
_symmetry.space_group_name_H-M   'P 1'
#
loop_
_entity.id
_entity.type
_entity.pdbx_description
1 polymer ?
#
loop_
_entity_poly.entity_id
_entity_poly.type
_entity_poly.pdbx_seq_one_letter_code
_entity_poly.pdbx_strand_id
1 'polypeptide(L)'
;MLPASLLLHDQNPKPSKLIKKICRLAIKGDSEDIILDFFSGSGVTGQAVFELNKEDGGNRKFILVQIPELTDEKSEAFKAGYKRISDITIERNKRVISRSAGIPARNEREARTNPDQTHLDFSEEEVSQGKDAGILPALQLEARMMPALQLGFKVFQLVKSNFPRAEFKPDETKGDEENLEALKRYIEEKERQQTFAFKTQDLLTEILLKQGFMLNFKFTEQPEFTNNRVFRATDGEKETLVCLDEDIKLETIEQLKNSEQKFICLERALDTTKKWNLNHYLGEKSIAF
;
A
#
# COMPACT_ATOMS: atom_id res chain seq x y z
N MET A 1 -8.45 -22.58 18.30
CA MET A 1 -9.69 -21.84 18.02
C MET A 1 -9.76 -20.70 19.04
N LEU A 2 -9.37 -19.47 18.67
CA LEU A 2 -9.64 -18.33 19.54
C LEU A 2 -11.16 -18.03 19.49
N PRO A 3 -11.80 -17.80 20.64
CA PRO A 3 -13.26 -17.63 20.72
C PRO A 3 -13.72 -16.40 19.92
N ALA A 4 -14.96 -16.41 19.45
CA ALA A 4 -15.60 -15.27 18.78
C ALA A 4 -15.59 -13.98 19.61
N SER A 5 -15.35 -14.09 20.93
CA SER A 5 -15.13 -12.96 21.83
C SER A 5 -13.90 -12.13 21.49
N LEU A 6 -12.90 -12.67 20.78
CA LEU A 6 -11.74 -11.88 20.33
C LEU A 6 -12.03 -10.99 19.11
N LEU A 7 -13.10 -11.26 18.36
CA LEU A 7 -13.59 -10.36 17.30
C LEU A 7 -14.31 -9.11 17.87
N LEU A 8 -14.59 -9.13 19.17
CA LEU A 8 -15.33 -8.15 19.96
C LEU A 8 -14.44 -7.54 21.05
N HIS A 9 -13.15 -7.35 20.76
CA HIS A 9 -12.25 -6.66 21.69
C HIS A 9 -12.41 -5.14 21.72
N ASP A 10 -13.31 -4.64 20.88
CA ASP A 10 -13.94 -3.34 21.05
C ASP A 10 -15.06 -3.54 22.07
N GLN A 11 -15.02 -2.84 23.20
CA GLN A 11 -16.07 -2.97 24.23
C GLN A 11 -17.44 -2.52 23.69
N ASN A 12 -17.47 -1.78 22.57
CA ASN A 12 -18.70 -1.31 21.93
C ASN A 12 -18.51 -1.07 20.42
N PRO A 13 -18.29 -2.12 19.60
CA PRO A 13 -18.08 -1.92 18.18
C PRO A 13 -19.36 -1.44 17.53
N LYS A 14 -19.19 -0.56 16.53
CA LYS A 14 -20.30 -0.18 15.64
C LYS A 14 -20.96 -1.47 15.11
N PRO A 15 -22.30 -1.57 15.05
CA PRO A 15 -22.94 -2.73 14.43
C PRO A 15 -22.70 -2.75 12.91
N SER A 16 -22.18 -3.84 12.34
CA SER A 16 -21.95 -3.93 10.88
C SER A 16 -23.23 -3.73 10.06
N LYS A 17 -24.38 -4.18 10.58
CA LYS A 17 -25.70 -3.94 9.98
C LYS A 17 -26.04 -2.46 9.84
N LEU A 18 -25.63 -1.63 10.81
CA LEU A 18 -25.84 -0.19 10.75
C LEU A 18 -25.01 0.42 9.61
N ILE A 19 -23.73 0.03 9.50
CA ILE A 19 -22.86 0.51 8.42
C ILE A 19 -23.39 0.08 7.04
N LYS A 20 -23.79 -1.20 6.88
CA LYS A 20 -24.41 -1.66 5.62
C LYS A 20 -25.66 -0.87 5.25
N LYS A 21 -26.50 -0.52 6.23
CA LYS A 21 -27.68 0.32 6.01
C LYS A 21 -27.28 1.72 5.52
N ILE A 22 -26.28 2.33 6.13
CA ILE A 22 -25.76 3.65 5.71
C ILE A 22 -25.23 3.56 4.27
N CYS A 23 -24.40 2.56 3.95
CA CYS A 23 -23.86 2.37 2.61
C CYS A 23 -24.98 2.23 1.56
N ARG A 24 -26.01 1.41 1.81
CA ARG A 24 -27.15 1.26 0.88
C ARG A 24 -27.95 2.53 0.64
N LEU A 25 -27.98 3.44 1.61
CA LEU A 25 -28.68 4.72 1.48
C LEU A 25 -27.84 5.76 0.75
N ALA A 26 -26.53 5.74 0.94
CA ALA A 26 -25.62 6.75 0.41
C ALA A 26 -25.03 6.40 -0.97
N ILE A 27 -24.94 5.11 -1.29
CA ILE A 27 -24.12 4.56 -2.38
C ILE A 27 -24.98 3.61 -3.22
N LYS A 28 -24.85 3.67 -4.55
CA LYS A 28 -25.55 2.76 -5.45
C LYS A 28 -24.96 1.33 -5.38
N GLY A 29 -25.69 0.36 -5.93
CA GLY A 29 -25.29 -1.05 -5.96
C GLY A 29 -24.00 -1.29 -6.76
N ASP A 30 -23.91 -0.59 -7.88
CA ASP A 30 -22.98 -0.78 -8.98
C ASP A 30 -21.83 0.25 -9.00
N SER A 31 -21.71 1.09 -7.97
CA SER A 31 -20.64 2.09 -7.92
C SER A 31 -19.34 1.52 -7.36
N GLU A 32 -18.22 2.05 -7.86
CA GLU A 32 -16.88 1.80 -7.34
C GLU A 32 -16.47 2.81 -6.26
N ASP A 33 -17.45 3.36 -5.53
CA ASP A 33 -17.23 4.44 -4.57
C ASP A 33 -16.29 3.99 -3.44
N ILE A 34 -15.50 4.95 -2.94
CA ILE A 34 -14.55 4.73 -1.84
C ILE A 34 -15.19 5.16 -0.52
N ILE A 35 -15.33 4.22 0.41
CA ILE A 35 -15.75 4.47 1.79
C ILE A 35 -14.52 4.75 2.65
N LEU A 36 -14.42 5.97 3.19
CA LEU A 36 -13.35 6.36 4.11
C LEU A 36 -13.85 6.33 5.56
N ASP A 37 -13.15 5.58 6.42
CA ASP A 37 -13.33 5.63 7.88
C ASP A 37 -11.97 5.86 8.55
N PHE A 38 -11.74 7.10 8.97
CA PHE A 38 -10.49 7.50 9.63
C PHE A 38 -10.51 7.33 11.16
N PHE A 39 -11.58 6.74 11.71
CA PHE A 39 -11.70 6.26 13.08
C PHE A 39 -12.19 4.81 13.06
N SER A 40 -11.43 3.98 12.34
CA SER A 40 -11.88 2.64 11.96
C SER A 40 -12.04 1.70 13.16
N GLY A 41 -11.31 1.94 14.26
CA GLY A 41 -11.39 1.15 15.48
C GLY A 41 -11.13 -0.32 15.17
N SER A 42 -12.05 -1.20 15.58
CA SER A 42 -11.95 -2.63 15.26
C SER A 42 -12.11 -3.00 13.78
N GLY A 43 -12.42 -2.06 12.88
CA GLY A 43 -12.49 -2.30 11.44
C GLY A 43 -13.85 -2.78 10.94
N VAL A 44 -14.93 -2.46 11.65
CA VAL A 44 -16.32 -2.81 11.30
C VAL A 44 -16.69 -2.32 9.89
N THR A 45 -16.22 -1.14 9.50
CA THR A 45 -16.54 -0.53 8.21
C THR A 45 -16.05 -1.39 7.05
N GLY A 46 -14.81 -1.89 7.10
CA GLY A 46 -14.26 -2.80 6.08
C GLY A 46 -15.05 -4.10 6.00
N GLN A 47 -15.42 -4.69 7.14
CA GLN A 47 -16.31 -5.86 7.16
C GLN A 47 -17.65 -5.58 6.47
N ALA A 48 -18.29 -4.47 6.80
CA ALA A 48 -19.60 -4.13 6.27
C ALA A 48 -19.56 -3.92 4.75
N VAL A 49 -18.54 -3.22 4.24
CA VAL A 49 -18.33 -3.01 2.80
C VAL A 49 -18.09 -4.34 2.10
N PHE A 50 -17.22 -5.20 2.65
CA PHE A 50 -16.93 -6.51 2.05
C PHE A 50 -18.17 -7.42 2.01
N GLU A 51 -18.90 -7.53 3.12
CA GLU A 51 -20.14 -8.28 3.18
C GLU A 51 -21.18 -7.73 2.20
N LEU A 52 -21.28 -6.40 2.07
CA LEU A 52 -22.23 -5.78 1.17
C LEU A 52 -21.92 -6.09 -0.30
N ASN A 53 -20.65 -5.92 -0.73
CA ASN A 53 -20.21 -6.28 -2.08
C ASN A 53 -20.49 -7.75 -2.40
N LYS A 54 -20.32 -8.65 -1.42
CA LYS A 54 -20.67 -10.07 -1.60
C LYS A 54 -22.19 -10.29 -1.70
N GLU A 55 -22.98 -9.55 -0.91
CA GLU A 55 -24.45 -9.66 -0.88
C GLU A 55 -25.10 -9.16 -2.17
N ASP A 56 -24.59 -8.06 -2.76
CA ASP A 56 -25.22 -7.39 -3.91
C ASP A 56 -24.39 -7.43 -5.21
N GLY A 57 -23.23 -8.09 -5.20
CA GLY A 57 -22.33 -8.14 -6.35
C GLY A 57 -21.64 -6.81 -6.67
N GLY A 58 -21.66 -5.84 -5.75
CA GLY A 58 -21.04 -4.53 -5.92
C GLY A 58 -19.51 -4.56 -5.83
N ASN A 59 -18.90 -3.42 -6.19
CA ASN A 59 -17.43 -3.26 -6.22
C ASN A 59 -16.94 -2.05 -5.41
N ARG A 60 -17.57 -1.81 -4.25
CA ARG A 60 -17.24 -0.68 -3.38
C ARG A 60 -15.86 -0.88 -2.76
N LYS A 61 -15.10 0.21 -2.66
CA LYS A 61 -13.75 0.22 -2.09
C LYS A 61 -13.79 0.82 -0.68
N PHE A 62 -12.80 0.53 0.15
CA PHE A 62 -12.71 1.16 1.47
C PHE A 62 -11.28 1.58 1.81
N ILE A 63 -11.16 2.65 2.59
CA ILE A 63 -9.92 3.10 3.23
C ILE A 63 -10.19 3.20 4.73
N LEU A 64 -9.45 2.44 5.52
CA LEU A 64 -9.50 2.49 6.98
C LEU A 64 -8.22 3.14 7.50
N VAL A 65 -8.37 4.14 8.36
CA VAL A 65 -7.24 4.71 9.11
C VAL A 65 -7.41 4.34 10.59
N GLN A 66 -6.32 3.86 11.19
CA GLN A 66 -6.25 3.54 12.60
C GLN A 66 -4.89 3.97 13.15
N ILE A 67 -4.91 4.74 14.24
CA ILE A 67 -3.69 5.07 14.98
C ILE A 67 -3.18 3.79 15.66
N PRO A 68 -1.86 3.53 15.70
CA PRO A 68 -1.25 2.36 16.34
C PRO A 68 -1.28 2.46 17.88
N GLU A 69 -2.45 2.71 18.45
CA GLU A 69 -2.70 2.77 19.89
C GLU A 69 -2.48 1.40 20.53
N LEU A 70 -1.78 1.37 21.67
CA LEU A 70 -1.53 0.15 22.42
C LEU A 70 -2.82 -0.37 23.04
N THR A 71 -3.01 -1.69 23.00
CA THR A 71 -4.09 -2.36 23.73
C THR A 71 -3.76 -2.44 25.22
N ASP A 72 -4.77 -2.41 26.08
CA ASP A 72 -4.62 -2.67 27.52
C ASP A 72 -3.98 -4.05 27.74
N GLU A 73 -2.89 -4.10 28.53
CA GLU A 73 -2.16 -5.34 28.84
C GLU A 73 -3.03 -6.43 29.48
N LYS A 74 -4.13 -6.03 30.13
CA LYS A 74 -5.09 -6.96 30.76
C LYS A 74 -6.13 -7.49 29.79
N SER A 75 -6.26 -6.91 28.60
CA SER A 75 -7.23 -7.32 27.59
C SER A 75 -6.91 -8.69 26.99
N GLU A 76 -7.92 -9.45 26.55
CA GLU A 76 -7.66 -10.71 25.83
C GLU A 76 -6.99 -10.48 24.47
N ALA A 77 -7.18 -9.31 23.84
CA ALA A 77 -6.46 -8.92 22.64
C ALA A 77 -4.94 -8.89 22.88
N PHE A 78 -4.50 -8.23 23.95
CA PHE A 78 -3.08 -8.21 24.33
C PHE A 78 -2.57 -9.61 24.66
N LYS A 79 -3.35 -10.39 25.43
CA LYS A 79 -3.00 -11.79 25.76
C LYS A 79 -2.91 -12.68 24.52
N ALA A 80 -3.67 -12.38 23.47
CA ALA A 80 -3.63 -13.08 22.19
C ALA A 80 -2.53 -12.56 21.23
N GLY A 81 -1.72 -11.59 21.66
CA GLY A 81 -0.58 -11.08 20.91
C GLY A 81 -0.87 -9.86 20.03
N TYR A 82 -2.10 -9.33 20.04
CA TYR A 82 -2.43 -8.08 19.36
C TYR A 82 -2.04 -6.92 20.28
N LYS A 83 -0.88 -6.31 20.02
CA LYS A 83 -0.33 -5.24 20.88
C LYS A 83 -0.97 -3.89 20.59
N ARG A 84 -1.51 -3.72 19.39
CA ARG A 84 -2.12 -2.47 18.93
C ARG A 84 -3.53 -2.70 18.44
N ILE A 85 -4.36 -1.67 18.54
CA ILE A 85 -5.73 -1.69 17.99
C ILE A 85 -5.70 -1.95 16.48
N SER A 86 -4.72 -1.37 15.76
CA SER A 86 -4.50 -1.61 14.33
C SER A 86 -4.33 -3.10 13.98
N ASP A 87 -3.69 -3.89 14.85
CA ASP A 87 -3.48 -5.32 14.64
C ASP A 87 -4.83 -6.05 14.63
N ILE A 88 -5.74 -5.63 15.52
CA ILE A 88 -7.11 -6.13 15.61
C ILE A 88 -7.90 -5.73 14.35
N THR A 89 -7.79 -4.48 13.91
CA THR A 89 -8.43 -3.96 12.69
C THR A 89 -8.06 -4.79 11.47
N ILE A 90 -6.76 -5.04 11.30
CA ILE A 90 -6.20 -5.81 10.18
C ILE A 90 -6.69 -7.26 10.27
N GLU A 91 -6.55 -7.89 11.43
CA GLU A 91 -6.89 -9.30 11.60
C GLU A 91 -8.39 -9.57 11.42
N ARG A 92 -9.26 -8.68 11.91
CA ARG A 92 -10.72 -8.77 11.68
C ARG A 92 -11.03 -8.82 10.19
N ASN A 93 -10.50 -7.87 9.43
CA ASN A 93 -10.78 -7.78 8.00
C ASN A 93 -10.19 -8.96 7.22
N LYS A 94 -8.98 -9.42 7.58
CA LYS A 94 -8.41 -10.67 7.02
C LYS A 94 -9.35 -11.85 7.21
N ARG A 95 -9.83 -12.08 8.44
CA ARG A 95 -10.73 -13.20 8.75
C ARG A 95 -12.08 -13.11 8.03
N VAL A 96 -12.65 -11.91 7.94
CA VAL A 96 -13.90 -11.69 7.20
C VAL A 96 -13.73 -12.09 5.73
N ILE A 97 -12.63 -11.68 5.11
CA ILE A 97 -12.31 -12.00 3.72
C ILE A 97 -12.07 -13.51 3.58
N SER A 98 -11.20 -14.13 4.40
CA SER A 98 -10.92 -15.57 4.33
C SER A 98 -12.18 -16.41 4.50
N ARG A 99 -13.03 -16.09 5.49
CA ARG A 99 -14.29 -16.79 5.73
C ARG A 99 -15.24 -16.68 4.53
N SER A 100 -15.27 -15.50 3.93
CA SER A 100 -16.17 -15.23 2.81
C SER A 100 -15.69 -15.82 1.49
N ALA A 101 -14.37 -16.00 1.32
CA ALA A 101 -13.74 -16.64 0.17
C ALA A 101 -13.65 -18.18 0.31
N GLY A 102 -14.09 -18.77 1.43
CA GLY A 102 -13.99 -20.22 1.67
C GLY A 102 -12.57 -20.71 1.91
N ILE A 103 -11.60 -19.81 2.16
CA ILE A 103 -10.20 -20.15 2.41
C ILE A 103 -10.08 -20.57 3.89
N PRO A 104 -9.61 -21.80 4.20
CA PRO A 104 -9.39 -22.21 5.57
C PRO A 104 -8.30 -21.33 6.20
N ALA A 105 -8.58 -20.77 7.38
CA ALA A 105 -7.62 -19.93 8.11
C ALA A 105 -6.32 -20.71 8.36
N ARG A 106 -5.17 -20.19 7.90
CA ARG A 106 -3.85 -20.77 8.18
C ARG A 106 -3.65 -20.93 9.69
N ASN A 107 -3.12 -22.07 10.11
CA ASN A 107 -2.83 -22.35 11.52
C ASN A 107 -1.86 -21.29 12.09
N GLU A 108 -2.20 -20.72 13.25
CA GLU A 108 -1.56 -19.60 13.96
C GLU A 108 -0.06 -19.80 14.35
N ARG A 109 0.56 -20.92 13.97
CA ARG A 109 1.95 -21.25 14.31
C ARG A 109 2.97 -20.70 13.29
N GLU A 110 2.58 -20.48 12.04
CA GLU A 110 3.52 -20.08 10.96
C GLU A 110 3.65 -18.56 10.79
N ALA A 111 2.68 -17.76 11.23
CA ALA A 111 2.72 -16.29 11.11
C ALA A 111 3.65 -15.59 12.14
N ARG A 112 4.41 -16.35 12.93
CA ARG A 112 5.18 -15.84 14.08
C ARG A 112 6.60 -15.36 13.73
N THR A 113 7.03 -15.48 12.46
CA THR A 113 8.45 -15.33 12.11
C THR A 113 8.86 -14.01 11.44
N ASN A 114 7.97 -13.08 11.06
CA ASN A 114 8.42 -11.72 10.69
C ASN A 114 7.29 -10.67 10.65
N PRO A 115 7.22 -9.71 11.59
CA PRO A 115 6.22 -8.64 11.58
C PRO A 115 6.39 -7.61 10.44
N ASP A 116 7.58 -7.55 9.83
CA ASP A 116 7.99 -6.48 8.89
C ASP A 116 7.78 -6.79 7.40
N GLN A 117 7.06 -7.87 7.06
CA GLN A 117 6.77 -8.28 5.68
C GLN A 117 5.27 -8.48 5.40
N THR A 118 4.40 -7.59 5.88
CA THR A 118 2.96 -7.64 5.51
C THR A 118 2.65 -6.84 4.25
N HIS A 119 3.38 -7.07 3.16
CA HIS A 119 2.80 -6.89 1.82
C HIS A 119 1.96 -8.14 1.52
N LEU A 120 0.71 -8.16 1.99
CA LEU A 120 -0.28 -9.14 1.57
C LEU A 120 -0.94 -8.61 0.30
N ASP A 121 -0.19 -8.61 -0.81
CA ASP A 121 -0.82 -8.57 -2.13
C ASP A 121 -1.40 -9.96 -2.38
N PHE A 122 -2.72 -10.09 -2.26
CA PHE A 122 -3.43 -11.21 -2.86
C PHE A 122 -3.40 -10.97 -4.37
N SER A 123 -2.31 -11.36 -5.04
CA SER A 123 -2.27 -11.33 -6.50
C SER A 123 -3.24 -12.37 -7.06
N GLU A 124 -3.89 -12.05 -8.17
CA GLU A 124 -4.84 -12.93 -8.86
C GLU A 124 -4.22 -14.29 -9.26
N GLU A 125 -2.89 -14.41 -9.24
CA GLU A 125 -2.16 -15.62 -9.61
C GLU A 125 -2.26 -16.77 -8.59
N GLU A 126 -2.38 -16.50 -7.28
CA GLU A 126 -2.43 -17.55 -6.25
C GLU A 126 -3.73 -18.38 -6.29
N VAL A 127 -4.77 -17.90 -6.98
CA VAL A 127 -6.03 -18.65 -7.19
C VAL A 127 -5.89 -19.73 -8.28
N SER A 128 -4.86 -19.65 -9.12
CA SER A 128 -4.75 -20.48 -10.33
C SER A 128 -3.92 -21.78 -10.17
N GLN A 129 -3.18 -21.95 -9.08
CA GLN A 129 -2.28 -23.10 -8.91
C GLN A 129 -2.55 -23.90 -7.63
N GLY A 130 -3.75 -24.48 -7.54
CA GLY A 130 -4.04 -25.63 -6.69
C GLY A 130 -3.94 -26.94 -7.49
N LYS A 131 -2.73 -27.35 -7.90
CA LYS A 131 -2.49 -28.73 -8.34
C LYS A 131 -2.18 -29.58 -7.11
N ASP A 132 -3.22 -29.97 -6.38
CA ASP A 132 -3.23 -31.27 -5.72
C ASP A 132 -4.68 -31.71 -5.43
N ALA A 133 -4.92 -32.98 -5.69
CA ALA A 133 -6.20 -33.53 -6.07
C ALA A 133 -7.17 -33.70 -4.90
N GLY A 134 -8.45 -33.37 -5.18
CA GLY A 134 -9.61 -34.01 -4.56
C GLY A 134 -10.32 -33.20 -3.50
N ILE A 135 -11.11 -32.19 -3.91
CA ILE A 135 -12.37 -31.78 -3.25
C ILE A 135 -13.21 -30.94 -4.25
N LEU A 136 -14.37 -31.49 -4.60
CA LEU A 136 -15.65 -30.86 -5.02
C LEU A 136 -15.75 -30.07 -6.36
N PRO A 137 -16.38 -30.66 -7.40
CA PRO A 137 -16.75 -30.01 -8.67
C PRO A 137 -17.68 -28.78 -8.55
N ALA A 138 -18.29 -28.54 -7.39
CA ALA A 138 -19.19 -27.40 -7.16
C ALA A 138 -18.46 -26.04 -7.09
N LEU A 139 -17.20 -26.02 -6.64
CA LEU A 139 -16.37 -24.79 -6.56
C LEU A 139 -16.04 -24.21 -7.95
N GLN A 140 -15.90 -25.07 -8.96
CA GLN A 140 -15.59 -24.62 -10.32
C GLN A 140 -16.79 -23.92 -10.99
N LEU A 141 -18.02 -24.19 -10.54
CA LEU A 141 -19.24 -23.64 -11.12
C LEU A 141 -19.63 -22.30 -10.47
N GLU A 142 -19.45 -22.16 -9.15
CA GLU A 142 -19.69 -20.89 -8.44
C GLU A 142 -18.68 -19.79 -8.81
N ALA A 143 -17.42 -20.15 -9.09
CA ALA A 143 -16.40 -19.22 -9.56
C ALA A 143 -16.71 -18.58 -10.93
N ARG A 144 -17.59 -19.18 -11.73
CA ARG A 144 -18.03 -18.63 -13.03
C ARG A 144 -19.17 -17.61 -12.91
N MET A 145 -19.78 -17.47 -11.74
CA MET A 145 -20.99 -16.65 -11.53
C MET A 145 -20.76 -15.40 -10.65
N MET A 146 -19.56 -15.18 -10.13
CA MET A 146 -19.23 -13.93 -9.43
C MET A 146 -18.33 -13.07 -10.32
N PRO A 147 -18.70 -11.81 -10.62
CA PRO A 147 -17.72 -10.82 -11.08
C PRO A 147 -16.54 -10.86 -10.13
N ALA A 148 -15.31 -10.75 -10.64
CA ALA A 148 -14.07 -10.88 -9.88
C ALA A 148 -14.11 -10.01 -8.61
N LEU A 149 -14.53 -10.60 -7.49
CA LEU A 149 -14.57 -9.90 -6.22
C LEU A 149 -13.12 -9.53 -5.94
N GLN A 150 -12.82 -8.25 -5.81
CA GLN A 150 -11.46 -7.82 -5.48
C GLN A 150 -11.16 -8.31 -4.05
N LEU A 151 -10.51 -9.47 -3.95
CA LEU A 151 -10.24 -10.13 -2.68
C LEU A 151 -8.99 -9.51 -2.06
N GLY A 152 -9.12 -9.01 -0.84
CA GLY A 152 -7.99 -8.52 -0.05
C GLY A 152 -7.98 -7.01 0.17
N PHE A 153 -6.94 -6.55 0.85
CA PHE A 153 -6.66 -5.14 1.10
C PHE A 153 -5.17 -4.95 1.33
N LYS A 154 -4.65 -3.77 0.99
CA LYS A 154 -3.28 -3.37 1.28
C LYS A 154 -3.20 -2.68 2.65
N VAL A 155 -2.09 -2.86 3.36
CA VAL A 155 -1.82 -2.19 4.63
C VAL A 155 -0.66 -1.21 4.42
N PHE A 156 -0.89 0.05 4.79
CA PHE A 156 0.12 1.09 4.73
C PHE A 156 0.39 1.65 6.12
N GLN A 157 1.63 2.09 6.34
CA GLN A 157 2.07 2.75 7.56
C GLN A 157 2.63 4.13 7.20
N LEU A 158 2.38 5.12 8.06
CA LEU A 158 3.08 6.40 7.99
C LEU A 158 4.50 6.25 8.50
N VAL A 159 5.46 6.67 7.68
CA VAL A 159 6.89 6.73 7.99
C VAL A 159 7.41 8.14 7.71
N LYS A 160 8.63 8.43 8.18
CA LYS A 160 9.32 9.66 7.81
C LYS A 160 9.56 9.64 6.29
N SER A 161 9.31 10.77 5.64
CA SER A 161 9.46 10.91 4.17
C SER A 161 10.89 10.58 3.71
N ASN A 162 10.97 9.87 2.57
CA ASN A 162 12.20 9.59 1.84
C ASN A 162 12.77 10.82 1.15
N PHE A 163 11.98 11.89 1.02
CA PHE A 163 12.38 13.19 0.50
C PHE A 163 12.43 14.22 1.64
N PRO A 164 13.42 14.11 2.55
CA PRO A 164 13.50 15.01 3.68
C PRO A 164 13.70 16.45 3.21
N ARG A 165 12.87 17.36 3.72
CA ARG A 165 13.10 18.79 3.57
C ARG A 165 14.34 19.21 4.36
N ALA A 166 15.13 20.11 3.79
CA ALA A 166 16.23 20.77 4.48
C ALA A 166 15.66 21.78 5.48
N GLU A 167 15.35 21.30 6.69
CA GLU A 167 14.73 22.07 7.76
C GLU A 167 15.72 22.46 8.86
N PHE A 168 17.03 22.31 8.62
CA PHE A 168 18.03 22.72 9.59
C PHE A 168 17.89 24.22 9.90
N LYS A 169 17.77 24.54 11.18
CA LYS A 169 17.79 25.90 11.70
C LYS A 169 18.91 26.01 12.73
N PRO A 170 19.83 26.97 12.60
CA PRO A 170 20.80 27.26 13.65
C PRO A 170 20.07 27.62 14.95
N ASP A 171 20.63 27.19 16.08
CA ASP A 171 20.15 27.57 17.40
C ASP A 171 20.77 28.91 17.78
N GLU A 172 19.95 29.95 17.92
CA GLU A 172 20.38 31.31 18.26
C GLU A 172 21.00 31.40 19.67
N THR A 173 20.80 30.37 20.51
CA THR A 173 21.36 30.30 21.86
C THR A 173 22.74 29.64 21.92
N LYS A 174 23.23 29.11 20.80
CA LYS A 174 24.51 28.37 20.71
C LYS A 174 25.58 29.14 19.93
N GLY A 175 26.84 28.82 20.22
CA GLY A 175 27.98 29.36 19.48
C GLY A 175 28.10 28.77 18.06
N ASP A 176 28.84 29.47 17.19
CA ASP A 176 29.01 29.08 15.78
C ASP A 176 29.62 27.68 15.61
N GLU A 177 30.58 27.30 16.44
CA GLU A 177 31.21 25.97 16.39
C GLU A 177 30.20 24.85 16.70
N GLU A 178 29.34 25.04 17.69
CA GLU A 178 28.30 24.06 18.05
C GLU A 178 27.23 23.95 16.95
N ASN A 179 26.85 25.08 16.34
CA ASN A 179 25.92 25.10 15.22
C ASN A 179 26.52 24.41 13.97
N LEU A 180 27.83 24.58 13.74
CA LEU A 180 28.54 23.90 12.65
C LEU A 180 28.61 22.38 12.86
N GLU A 181 28.87 21.93 14.09
CA GLU A 181 28.82 20.50 14.42
C GLU A 181 27.40 19.92 14.28
N ALA A 182 26.38 20.65 14.71
CA ALA A 182 24.98 20.26 14.54
C ALA A 182 24.61 20.12 13.05
N LEU A 183 25.08 21.05 12.21
CA LEU A 183 24.89 20.99 10.76
C LEU A 183 25.60 19.77 10.15
N LYS A 184 26.86 19.50 10.52
CA LYS A 184 27.60 18.32 10.03
C LYS A 184 26.89 17.02 10.40
N ARG A 185 26.43 16.88 11.65
CA ARG A 185 25.64 15.71 12.08
C ARG A 185 24.32 15.59 11.31
N TYR A 186 23.65 16.71 11.06
CA TYR A 186 22.43 16.75 10.26
C TYR A 186 22.69 16.26 8.83
N ILE A 187 23.76 16.73 8.17
CA ILE A 187 24.15 16.28 6.83
C ILE A 187 24.43 14.78 6.83
N GLU A 188 25.25 14.28 7.75
CA GLU A 188 25.55 12.84 7.84
C GLU A 188 24.28 12.00 8.08
N GLU A 189 23.35 12.45 8.92
CA GLU A 189 22.07 11.75 9.13
C GLU A 189 21.24 11.71 7.85
N LYS A 190 21.23 12.79 7.06
CA LYS A 190 20.54 12.86 5.77
C LYS A 190 21.19 11.98 4.71
N GLU A 191 22.50 11.98 4.62
CA GLU A 191 23.25 11.12 3.70
C GLU A 191 23.08 9.64 4.08
N ARG A 192 23.05 9.29 5.37
CA ARG A 192 22.74 7.93 5.84
C ARG A 192 21.31 7.52 5.53
N GLN A 193 20.33 8.42 5.65
CA GLN A 193 18.94 8.21 5.22
C GLN A 193 18.83 7.97 3.70
N GLN A 194 19.72 8.57 2.90
CA GLN A 194 19.80 8.32 1.45
C GLN A 194 20.53 7.03 1.07
N THR A 195 21.42 6.52 1.93
CA THR A 195 22.26 5.33 1.68
C THR A 195 21.62 4.04 2.18
N PHE A 196 20.73 4.11 3.19
CA PHE A 196 19.98 2.94 3.66
C PHE A 196 18.91 2.57 2.62
N ALA A 197 19.32 1.72 1.67
CA ALA A 197 18.51 0.85 0.83
C ALA A 197 17.02 1.22 0.88
N PHE A 198 16.61 2.19 0.07
CA PHE A 198 15.19 2.35 -0.22
C PHE A 198 14.71 0.97 -0.63
N LYS A 199 13.79 0.37 0.13
CA LYS A 199 12.94 -0.65 -0.48
C LYS A 199 12.31 0.08 -1.64
N THR A 200 12.68 -0.29 -2.87
CA THR A 200 12.27 0.41 -4.10
C THR A 200 10.77 0.70 -4.09
N GLN A 201 9.99 -0.21 -3.50
CA GLN A 201 8.55 -0.10 -3.29
C GLN A 201 8.11 1.08 -2.39
N ASP A 202 8.82 1.37 -1.30
CA ASP A 202 8.46 2.46 -0.37
C ASP A 202 8.66 3.83 -1.05
N LEU A 203 9.81 4.01 -1.70
CA LEU A 203 10.13 5.22 -2.45
C LEU A 203 9.14 5.42 -3.60
N LEU A 204 8.87 4.36 -4.35
CA LEU A 204 7.93 4.40 -5.46
C LEU A 204 6.51 4.71 -4.99
N THR A 205 6.06 4.11 -3.89
CA THR A 205 4.78 4.42 -3.24
C THR A 205 4.67 5.91 -2.89
N GLU A 206 5.71 6.47 -2.25
CA GLU A 206 5.72 7.89 -1.87
C GLU A 206 5.70 8.82 -3.11
N ILE A 207 6.50 8.53 -4.13
CA ILE A 207 6.55 9.28 -5.39
C ILE A 207 5.17 9.32 -6.05
N LEU A 208 4.52 8.16 -6.19
CA LEU A 208 3.24 8.05 -6.88
C LEU A 208 2.10 8.75 -6.12
N LEU A 209 2.09 8.65 -4.79
CA LEU A 209 1.14 9.39 -3.97
C LEU A 209 1.33 10.91 -4.13
N LYS A 210 2.58 11.40 -4.20
CA LYS A 210 2.85 12.83 -4.49
C LYS A 210 2.42 13.25 -5.90
N GLN A 211 2.43 12.33 -6.86
CA GLN A 211 1.89 12.53 -8.22
C GLN A 211 0.36 12.31 -8.30
N GLY A 212 -0.28 12.06 -7.17
CA GLY A 212 -1.73 11.94 -7.03
C GLY A 212 -2.30 10.62 -7.56
N PHE A 213 -1.50 9.56 -7.65
CA PHE A 213 -2.02 8.21 -7.88
C PHE A 213 -2.82 7.73 -6.67
N MET A 214 -3.81 6.88 -6.92
CA MET A 214 -4.60 6.21 -5.90
C MET A 214 -3.88 4.99 -5.32
N LEU A 215 -4.18 4.60 -4.08
CA LEU A 215 -3.51 3.51 -3.34
C LEU A 215 -3.67 2.10 -3.96
N ASN A 216 -4.57 1.95 -4.93
CA ASN A 216 -4.80 0.72 -5.69
C ASN A 216 -3.86 0.56 -6.89
N PHE A 217 -2.83 1.41 -7.03
CA PHE A 217 -1.86 1.29 -8.13
C PHE A 217 -1.22 -0.11 -8.18
N LYS A 218 -0.81 -0.50 -9.39
CA LYS A 218 -0.06 -1.72 -9.71
C LYS A 218 1.22 -1.37 -10.45
N PHE A 219 2.23 -2.22 -10.32
CA PHE A 219 3.51 -2.11 -11.02
C PHE A 219 3.71 -3.27 -11.96
N THR A 220 4.22 -2.96 -13.15
CA THR A 220 4.64 -3.97 -14.10
C THR A 220 6.00 -3.57 -14.65
N GLU A 221 7.01 -4.43 -14.47
CA GLU A 221 8.33 -4.19 -15.06
C GLU A 221 8.21 -4.18 -16.59
N GLN A 222 8.98 -3.32 -17.25
CA GLN A 222 8.94 -3.11 -18.69
C GLN A 222 10.22 -3.70 -19.31
N PRO A 223 10.17 -4.96 -19.78
CA PRO A 223 11.36 -5.69 -20.23
C PRO A 223 12.00 -5.11 -21.52
N GLU A 224 11.31 -4.22 -22.22
CA GLU A 224 11.85 -3.48 -23.37
C GLU A 224 13.01 -2.54 -22.99
N PHE A 225 13.08 -2.11 -21.73
CA PHE A 225 14.18 -1.32 -21.20
C PHE A 225 15.26 -2.26 -20.64
N THR A 226 16.25 -2.60 -21.46
CA THR A 226 17.29 -3.58 -21.09
C THR A 226 18.41 -3.02 -20.22
N ASN A 227 18.62 -1.70 -20.26
CA ASN A 227 19.74 -1.02 -19.61
C ASN A 227 19.40 -0.42 -18.24
N ASN A 228 18.11 -0.29 -17.94
CA ASN A 228 17.60 0.24 -16.69
C ASN A 228 16.31 -0.46 -16.30
N ARG A 229 16.04 -0.55 -15.00
CA ARG A 229 14.81 -1.14 -14.48
C ARG A 229 13.68 -0.13 -14.49
N VAL A 230 12.86 -0.19 -15.54
CA VAL A 230 11.70 0.67 -15.72
C VAL A 230 10.43 -0.07 -15.36
N PHE A 231 9.58 0.58 -14.57
CA PHE A 231 8.27 0.08 -14.19
C PHE A 231 7.18 0.95 -14.79
N ARG A 232 6.12 0.32 -15.32
CA ARG A 232 4.86 0.96 -15.60
C ARG A 232 4.00 0.93 -14.34
N ALA A 233 3.57 2.10 -13.89
CA ALA A 233 2.68 2.28 -12.77
C ALA A 233 1.31 2.78 -13.25
N THR A 234 0.24 2.12 -12.82
CA THR A 234 -1.14 2.53 -13.11
C THR A 234 -2.09 2.23 -11.96
N ASP A 235 -3.05 3.13 -11.70
CA ASP A 235 -4.17 2.94 -10.76
C ASP A 235 -5.52 2.72 -11.47
N GLY A 236 -5.51 2.60 -12.80
CA GLY A 236 -6.68 2.49 -13.66
C GLY A 236 -7.13 3.83 -14.26
N GLU A 237 -6.78 4.96 -13.65
CA GLU A 237 -7.08 6.31 -14.15
C GLU A 237 -5.84 7.02 -14.69
N LYS A 238 -4.71 6.84 -14.01
CA LYS A 238 -3.42 7.43 -14.32
C LYS A 238 -2.42 6.36 -14.70
N GLU A 239 -1.43 6.78 -15.47
CA GLU A 239 -0.34 5.93 -15.91
C GLU A 239 0.96 6.73 -16.04
N THR A 240 2.07 6.10 -15.66
CA THR A 240 3.42 6.65 -15.82
C THR A 240 4.44 5.54 -15.88
N LEU A 241 5.57 5.81 -16.53
CA LEU A 241 6.80 5.06 -16.39
C LEU A 241 7.60 5.62 -15.21
N VAL A 242 8.28 4.75 -14.47
CA VAL A 242 9.13 5.10 -13.32
C VAL A 242 10.44 4.34 -13.41
N CYS A 243 11.56 5.04 -13.27
CA CYS A 243 12.89 4.45 -13.15
C CYS A 243 13.58 4.96 -11.88
N LEU A 244 13.97 4.06 -10.98
CA LEU A 244 14.62 4.39 -9.70
C LEU A 244 16.09 3.98 -9.64
N ASP A 245 16.68 3.63 -10.78
CA ASP A 245 18.11 3.35 -10.89
C ASP A 245 18.92 4.62 -10.60
N GLU A 246 20.10 4.45 -10.00
CA GLU A 246 20.97 5.58 -9.63
C GLU A 246 21.65 6.24 -10.83
N ASP A 247 21.69 5.55 -11.98
CA ASP A 247 22.26 6.05 -13.22
C ASP A 247 21.38 5.61 -14.40
N ILE A 248 20.76 6.58 -15.09
CA ILE A 248 19.95 6.29 -16.27
C ILE A 248 20.85 6.32 -17.51
N LYS A 249 20.86 5.23 -18.27
CA LYS A 249 21.65 5.09 -19.50
C LYS A 249 21.02 5.88 -20.65
N LEU A 250 21.86 6.35 -21.58
CA LEU A 250 21.39 7.18 -22.71
C LEU A 250 20.43 6.39 -23.61
N GLU A 251 20.68 5.10 -23.79
CA GLU A 251 19.85 4.17 -24.54
C GLU A 251 18.42 4.11 -23.99
N THR A 252 18.26 4.15 -22.67
CA THR A 252 16.94 4.22 -22.01
C THR A 252 16.24 5.55 -22.33
N ILE A 253 16.97 6.66 -22.35
CA ILE A 253 16.41 7.98 -22.70
C ILE A 253 16.04 8.05 -24.19
N GLU A 254 16.85 7.46 -25.06
CA GLU A 254 16.56 7.38 -26.49
C GLU A 254 15.30 6.55 -26.78
N GLN A 255 15.08 5.47 -26.04
CA GLN A 255 13.84 4.68 -26.12
C GLN A 255 12.60 5.50 -25.72
N LEU A 256 12.74 6.45 -24.79
CA LEU A 256 11.65 7.34 -24.37
C LEU A 256 11.29 8.43 -25.39
N LYS A 257 12.11 8.64 -26.43
CA LYS A 257 11.93 9.73 -27.40
C LYS A 257 10.55 9.77 -28.07
N ASN A 258 9.96 8.60 -28.30
CA ASN A 258 8.64 8.47 -28.95
C ASN A 258 7.53 8.09 -27.95
N SER A 259 7.82 8.12 -26.65
CA SER A 259 6.85 7.75 -25.63
C SER A 259 5.88 8.91 -25.39
N GLU A 260 4.58 8.61 -25.43
CA GLU A 260 3.55 9.56 -25.03
C GLU A 260 3.34 9.56 -23.50
N GLN A 261 3.89 8.58 -22.79
CA GLN A 261 3.72 8.40 -21.36
C GLN A 261 4.59 9.37 -20.56
N LYS A 262 4.14 9.71 -19.35
CA LYS A 262 4.96 10.42 -18.38
C LYS A 262 6.09 9.52 -17.90
N PHE A 263 7.23 10.11 -17.59
CA PHE A 263 8.39 9.42 -17.07
C PHE A 263 8.86 10.07 -15.78
N ILE A 264 8.95 9.27 -14.73
CA ILE A 264 9.43 9.70 -13.41
C ILE A 264 10.79 9.07 -13.14
N CYS A 265 11.75 9.87 -12.71
CA CYS A 265 13.07 9.38 -12.32
C CYS A 265 13.66 10.15 -11.13
N LEU A 266 14.79 9.66 -10.62
CA LEU A 266 15.57 10.37 -9.61
C LEU A 266 16.42 11.46 -10.27
N GLU A 267 16.37 12.68 -9.74
CA GLU A 267 17.13 13.84 -10.25
C GLU A 267 18.64 13.58 -10.21
N ARG A 268 19.11 12.85 -9.20
CA ARG A 268 20.52 12.44 -9.05
C ARG A 268 21.00 11.46 -10.13
N ALA A 269 20.08 10.79 -10.83
CA ALA A 269 20.41 9.81 -11.86
C ALA A 269 20.67 10.44 -13.25
N LEU A 270 20.50 11.77 -13.35
CA LEU A 270 20.63 12.52 -14.58
C LEU A 270 21.83 13.48 -14.51
N ASP A 271 22.71 13.41 -15.51
CA ASP A 271 23.72 14.45 -15.78
C ASP A 271 23.12 15.57 -16.67
N THR A 272 23.90 16.63 -16.92
CA THR A 272 23.45 17.78 -17.72
C THR A 272 22.95 17.40 -19.11
N THR A 273 23.59 16.42 -19.76
CA THR A 273 23.21 15.94 -21.09
C THR A 273 21.92 15.15 -21.04
N LYS A 274 21.77 14.25 -20.06
CA LYS A 274 20.56 13.45 -19.84
C LYS A 274 19.36 14.32 -19.52
N LYS A 275 19.51 15.32 -18.64
CA LYS A 275 18.45 16.29 -18.31
C LYS A 275 17.97 17.04 -19.55
N TRP A 276 18.90 17.50 -20.37
CA TRP A 276 18.58 18.21 -21.60
C TRP A 276 17.82 17.30 -22.58
N ASN A 277 18.30 16.07 -22.82
CA ASN A 277 17.65 15.10 -23.70
C ASN A 277 16.22 14.76 -23.21
N LEU A 278 16.08 14.47 -21.91
CA LEU A 278 14.79 14.10 -21.32
C LEU A 278 13.77 15.23 -21.46
N ASN A 279 14.17 16.47 -21.16
CA ASN A 279 13.31 17.65 -21.31
C ASN A 279 13.00 17.94 -22.79
N HIS A 280 13.97 17.75 -23.69
CA HIS A 280 13.75 17.92 -25.12
C HIS A 280 12.75 16.90 -25.70
N TYR A 281 12.78 15.65 -25.21
CA TYR A 281 11.91 14.58 -25.70
C TYR A 281 10.52 14.59 -25.05
N LEU A 282 10.45 14.77 -23.73
CA LEU A 282 9.22 14.60 -22.97
C LEU A 282 8.63 15.93 -22.47
N GLY A 283 9.41 17.02 -22.44
CA GLY A 283 8.99 18.31 -21.90
C GLY A 283 8.42 18.17 -20.49
N GLU A 284 7.21 18.68 -20.28
CA GLU A 284 6.48 18.60 -19.01
C GLU A 284 6.09 17.18 -18.57
N LYS A 285 6.21 16.18 -19.47
CA LYS A 285 5.95 14.77 -19.14
C LYS A 285 7.12 14.10 -18.41
N SER A 286 8.28 14.75 -18.36
CA SER A 286 9.44 14.32 -17.59
C SER A 286 9.39 14.92 -16.20
N ILE A 287 9.41 14.07 -15.17
CA ILE A 287 9.42 14.48 -13.76
C ILE A 287 10.64 13.86 -13.10
N ALA A 288 11.49 14.71 -12.52
CA ALA A 288 12.64 14.29 -11.76
C ALA A 288 12.47 14.69 -10.28
N PHE A 289 12.75 13.75 -9.37
CA PHE A 289 12.57 13.87 -7.92
C PHE A 289 13.88 13.89 -7.14
#